data_AF-A0A2D8ESG9-F1
#
_entry.id   AF-A0A2D8ESG9-F1
#
_cell.length_a   1.000
_cell.length_b   1.000
_cell.length_c   1.000
_cell.angle_alpha   90.00
_cell.angle_beta   90.00
_cell.angle_gamma   90.00
#
_symmetry.space_group_name_H-M   'P 1'
#
loop_
_entity.id
_entity.type
_entity.pdbx_description
1 polymer ?
#
loop_
_entity_poly.entity_id
_entity_poly.type
_entity_poly.pdbx_seq_one_letter_code
_entity_poly.pdbx_strand_id
1 'polypeptide(L)'
;MAAEFDITHDKGTTFKLYSIFKTSTDTEVDLANYTARMQVRKSPNSSKVALFITGSTMNNAGGTVFAGSVTHGGATGVFTIGGTNGVAGTGDIKLNAGTTGATGTTGGIFVEFDAVSSSSIPAGRMFYDLELVEGEEVTRLIEGRFEVRENITR
;
A
#
# COMPACT_ATOMS: atom_id res chain seq x y z
N MET A 1 6.85 -6.90 16.17
CA MET A 1 7.46 -5.56 16.20
C MET A 1 7.65 -5.16 14.75
N ALA A 2 7.03 -4.07 14.30
CA ALA A 2 7.16 -3.60 12.92
C ALA A 2 8.45 -2.81 12.75
N ALA A 3 8.99 -2.73 11.53
CA ALA A 3 10.09 -1.82 11.24
C ALA A 3 9.57 -0.39 11.04
N GLU A 4 10.34 0.60 11.48
CA GLU A 4 10.00 2.02 11.29
C GLU A 4 10.66 2.54 10.01
N PHE A 5 9.89 3.13 9.10
CA PHE A 5 10.39 3.73 7.87
C PHE A 5 9.58 4.99 7.53
N ASP A 6 10.28 6.07 7.19
CA ASP A 6 9.65 7.32 6.79
C ASP A 6 9.59 7.42 5.26
N ILE A 7 8.38 7.59 4.72
CA ILE A 7 8.14 7.78 3.29
C ILE A 7 7.95 9.27 3.03
N THR A 8 8.72 9.81 2.09
CA THR A 8 8.42 11.13 1.51
C THR A 8 7.98 10.98 0.07
N HIS A 9 6.80 11.51 -0.26
CA HIS A 9 6.17 11.38 -1.56
C HIS A 9 5.81 12.75 -2.13
N ASP A 10 6.12 12.96 -3.41
CA ASP A 10 5.71 14.17 -4.12
C ASP A 10 4.35 13.94 -4.78
N LYS A 11 3.36 14.74 -4.38
CA LYS A 11 1.98 14.62 -4.84
C LYS A 11 1.87 14.73 -6.35
N GLY A 12 1.07 13.84 -6.96
CA GLY A 12 0.88 13.81 -8.41
C GLY A 12 1.97 13.04 -9.16
N THR A 13 2.83 12.30 -8.46
CA THR A 13 3.77 11.34 -9.05
C THR A 13 3.32 9.90 -8.79
N THR A 14 3.75 8.96 -9.64
CA THR A 14 3.54 7.53 -9.39
C THR A 14 4.39 7.09 -8.20
N PHE A 15 3.76 6.48 -7.21
CA PHE A 15 4.47 5.88 -6.09
C PHE A 15 4.76 4.42 -6.37
N LYS A 16 5.98 3.98 -6.03
CA LYS A 16 6.40 2.57 -6.07
C LYS A 16 7.26 2.28 -4.86
N LEU A 17 6.92 1.25 -4.10
CA LEU A 17 7.72 0.73 -3.00
C LEU A 17 7.87 -0.77 -3.18
N TYR A 18 9.10 -1.25 -3.11
CA TYR A 18 9.42 -2.67 -3.15
C TYR A 18 10.08 -3.10 -1.85
N SER A 19 9.67 -4.25 -1.32
CA SER A 19 10.29 -4.90 -0.17
C SER A 19 10.27 -6.41 -0.35
N ILE A 20 11.15 -7.12 0.38
CA ILE A 20 11.20 -8.59 0.37
C ILE A 20 10.92 -9.07 1.79
N PHE A 21 9.93 -9.95 1.93
CA PHE A 21 9.60 -10.59 3.18
C PHE A 21 10.38 -11.90 3.34
N LYS A 22 11.12 -12.00 4.43
CA LYS A 22 12.03 -13.11 4.71
C LYS A 22 11.86 -13.61 6.14
N THR A 23 12.22 -14.86 6.36
CA THR A 23 12.39 -15.43 7.69
C THR A 23 13.64 -14.86 8.38
N SER A 24 13.81 -15.16 9.67
CA SER A 24 15.03 -14.85 10.43
C SER A 24 16.28 -15.56 9.90
N THR A 25 16.14 -16.51 8.97
CA THR A 25 17.22 -17.25 8.31
C THR A 25 17.46 -16.78 6.88
N ASP A 26 17.02 -15.56 6.52
CA ASP A 26 17.19 -14.93 5.20
C ASP A 26 16.53 -15.69 4.04
N THR A 27 15.54 -16.54 4.35
CA THR A 27 14.79 -17.28 3.33
C THR A 27 13.53 -16.51 2.95
N GLU A 28 13.30 -16.31 1.65
CA GLU A 28 12.09 -15.66 1.13
C GLU A 28 10.86 -16.50 1.43
N VAL A 29 9.81 -15.85 1.93
CA VAL A 29 8.55 -16.51 2.31
C VAL A 29 7.57 -16.41 1.17
N ASP A 30 6.96 -17.53 0.77
CA ASP A 30 5.88 -17.51 -0.21
C ASP A 30 4.63 -16.83 0.38
N LEU A 31 4.21 -15.74 -0.26
CA LEU A 31 3.09 -14.94 0.17
C LEU A 31 1.74 -15.41 -0.39
N ALA A 32 1.67 -16.60 -1.01
CA ALA A 32 0.47 -17.13 -1.69
C ALA A 32 -0.83 -17.03 -0.91
N ASN A 33 -0.79 -17.29 0.40
CA ASN A 33 -1.96 -17.31 1.28
C ASN A 33 -2.22 -15.98 2.02
N TYR A 34 -1.44 -14.94 1.69
CA TYR A 34 -1.53 -13.65 2.34
C TYR A 34 -2.35 -12.67 1.51
N THR A 35 -3.01 -11.74 2.19
CA THR A 35 -3.43 -10.46 1.62
C THR A 35 -2.62 -9.34 2.26
N ALA A 36 -2.56 -8.20 1.60
CA ALA A 36 -1.87 -7.03 2.12
C ALA A 36 -2.80 -5.83 2.18
N ARG A 37 -2.53 -4.95 3.14
CA ARG A 37 -3.20 -3.66 3.23
C ARG A 37 -2.26 -2.56 3.69
N MET A 38 -2.42 -1.38 3.13
CA MET A 38 -1.73 -0.17 3.54
C MET A 38 -2.75 0.93 3.79
N GLN A 39 -2.64 1.64 4.91
CA GLN A 39 -3.49 2.78 5.23
C GLN A 39 -2.65 4.02 5.50
N VAL A 40 -3.08 5.17 5.00
CA VAL A 40 -2.49 6.47 5.30
C VAL A 40 -3.52 7.34 6.01
N ARG A 41 -3.20 7.84 7.21
CA ARG A 41 -4.12 8.58 8.08
C ARG A 41 -3.47 9.85 8.63
N LYS A 42 -4.25 10.92 8.80
CA LYS A 42 -3.78 12.16 9.46
C LYS A 42 -3.45 11.98 10.95
N SER A 43 -4.06 10.99 11.58
CA SER A 43 -3.82 10.60 12.97
C SER A 43 -4.03 9.09 13.10
N PRO A 44 -3.25 8.39 13.94
CA PRO A 44 -3.35 6.93 14.11
C PRO A 44 -4.76 6.45 14.47
N ASN A 45 -5.49 7.25 15.26
CA ASN A 45 -6.81 6.88 15.79
C ASN A 45 -7.99 7.45 14.97
N SER A 46 -7.71 8.12 13.85
CA SER A 46 -8.75 8.72 13.00
C SER A 46 -9.54 7.62 12.29
N SER A 47 -10.88 7.66 12.34
CA SER A 47 -11.74 6.79 11.51
C SER A 47 -11.75 7.18 10.02
N LYS A 48 -11.11 8.31 9.68
CA LYS A 48 -10.91 8.80 8.32
C LYS A 48 -9.51 8.47 7.81
N VAL A 49 -9.45 8.01 6.56
CA VAL A 49 -8.26 7.56 5.85
C VAL A 49 -8.07 8.41 4.60
N ALA A 50 -6.83 8.79 4.29
CA ALA A 50 -6.50 9.51 3.07
C ALA A 50 -6.30 8.56 1.88
N LEU A 51 -5.64 7.43 2.13
CA LEU A 51 -5.34 6.39 1.16
C LEU A 51 -5.50 5.01 1.81
N PHE A 52 -6.21 4.11 1.13
CA PHE A 52 -6.27 2.69 1.46
C PHE A 52 -5.86 1.90 0.23
N ILE A 53 -4.91 0.99 0.38
CA ILE A 53 -4.48 0.10 -0.69
C ILE A 53 -4.63 -1.33 -0.18
N THR A 54 -5.19 -2.20 -1.00
CA THR A 54 -5.22 -3.65 -0.74
C THR A 54 -4.43 -4.41 -1.78
N GLY A 55 -4.08 -5.65 -1.46
CA GLY A 55 -3.37 -6.53 -2.36
C GLY A 55 -3.51 -8.00 -2.03
N SER A 56 -3.10 -8.82 -2.98
CA SER A 56 -3.05 -10.27 -2.88
C SER A 56 -1.87 -10.79 -3.69
N THR A 57 -1.61 -12.09 -3.56
CA THR A 57 -0.62 -12.79 -4.38
C THR A 57 -0.95 -12.72 -5.85
N MET A 58 0.06 -12.38 -6.64
CA MET A 58 -0.01 -12.60 -8.08
C MET A 58 0.19 -14.08 -8.36
N ASN A 59 -0.86 -14.79 -8.77
CA ASN A 59 -0.72 -16.20 -9.14
C ASN A 59 0.16 -16.33 -10.40
N ASN A 60 1.32 -16.96 -10.24
CA ASN A 60 2.27 -17.23 -11.31
C ASN A 60 1.84 -18.39 -12.24
N ALA A 61 0.87 -19.23 -11.85
CA ALA A 61 0.59 -20.51 -12.51
C ALA A 61 -0.83 -20.64 -13.13
N GLY A 62 -1.80 -19.82 -12.75
CA GLY A 62 -3.23 -20.10 -13.05
C GLY A 62 -4.03 -19.04 -13.81
N GLY A 63 -3.42 -17.91 -14.22
CA GLY A 63 -4.15 -16.86 -14.94
C GLY A 63 -5.05 -16.02 -14.03
N THR A 64 -4.39 -15.14 -13.26
CA THR A 64 -4.89 -13.99 -12.47
C THR A 64 -5.79 -14.26 -11.26
N VAL A 65 -5.31 -13.86 -10.07
CA VAL A 65 -6.16 -13.14 -9.11
C VAL A 65 -5.40 -11.91 -8.60
N PHE A 66 -5.72 -10.75 -9.17
CA PHE A 66 -5.44 -9.44 -8.57
C PHE A 66 -6.70 -9.01 -7.81
N ALA A 67 -6.69 -9.13 -6.49
CA ALA A 67 -7.78 -8.66 -5.62
C ALA A 67 -7.40 -7.37 -4.86
N GLY A 68 -6.43 -6.62 -5.39
CA GLY A 68 -6.00 -5.33 -4.84
C GLY A 68 -6.71 -4.15 -5.46
N SER A 69 -6.91 -3.09 -4.68
CA SER A 69 -7.34 -1.80 -5.20
C SER A 69 -6.80 -0.66 -4.36
N VAL A 70 -6.62 0.50 -5.00
CA VAL A 70 -6.42 1.78 -4.34
C VAL A 70 -7.77 2.45 -4.13
N THR A 71 -8.01 2.99 -2.94
CA THR A 71 -9.11 3.91 -2.64
C THR A 71 -8.54 5.16 -1.98
N HIS A 72 -8.96 6.34 -2.46
CA HIS A 72 -8.53 7.63 -1.92
C HIS A 72 -9.74 8.52 -1.60
N GLY A 73 -9.50 9.62 -0.88
CA GLY A 73 -10.57 10.55 -0.48
C GLY A 73 -11.08 11.48 -1.57
N GLY A 74 -10.68 11.33 -2.83
CA GLY A 74 -11.03 12.25 -3.92
C GLY A 74 -10.92 13.74 -3.54
N ALA A 75 -11.96 14.52 -3.85
CA ALA A 75 -12.03 15.94 -3.53
C ALA A 75 -12.11 16.25 -2.02
N THR A 76 -12.56 15.31 -1.18
CA THR A 76 -12.59 15.50 0.28
C THR A 76 -11.23 15.21 0.92
N GLY A 77 -10.30 14.59 0.20
CA GLY A 77 -8.96 14.22 0.66
C GLY A 77 -8.93 13.10 1.71
N VAL A 78 -10.06 12.77 2.33
CA VAL A 78 -10.23 11.65 3.26
C VAL A 78 -11.59 10.98 3.11
N PHE A 79 -11.69 9.71 3.50
CA PHE A 79 -12.90 8.89 3.47
C PHE A 79 -12.93 7.90 4.64
N THR A 80 -14.04 7.18 4.81
CA THR A 80 -14.14 6.05 5.76
C THR A 80 -14.16 4.75 4.96
N ILE A 81 -13.30 3.79 5.32
CA ILE A 81 -13.25 2.48 4.67
C ILE A 81 -14.62 1.80 4.81
N GLY A 82 -15.13 1.24 3.70
CA GLY A 82 -16.48 0.66 3.63
C GLY A 82 -17.62 1.68 3.55
N GLY A 83 -17.32 2.99 3.55
CA GLY A 83 -18.30 4.05 3.32
C GLY A 83 -18.41 4.48 1.86
N THR A 84 -19.39 5.35 1.57
CA THR A 84 -19.73 5.79 0.19
C THR A 84 -18.79 6.86 -0.39
N ASN A 85 -17.94 7.50 0.43
CA ASN A 85 -17.12 8.65 0.02
C ASN A 85 -15.72 8.27 -0.49
N GLY A 86 -15.37 6.99 -0.50
CA GLY A 86 -14.10 6.52 -1.08
C GLY A 86 -14.19 6.56 -2.60
N VAL A 87 -13.16 7.10 -3.25
CA VAL A 87 -13.02 7.10 -4.71
C VAL A 87 -12.02 6.02 -5.10
N ALA A 88 -12.41 5.15 -6.02
CA ALA A 88 -11.51 4.13 -6.57
C ALA A 88 -10.38 4.81 -7.36
N GLY A 89 -9.15 4.41 -7.07
CA GLY A 89 -7.94 4.83 -7.76
C GLY A 89 -7.36 3.73 -8.64
N THR A 90 -6.17 3.98 -9.16
CA THR A 90 -5.39 3.00 -9.95
C THR A 90 -4.12 2.60 -9.19
N GLY A 91 -3.89 1.30 -9.09
CA GLY A 91 -2.80 0.69 -8.34
C GLY A 91 -3.28 -0.39 -7.38
N ASP A 92 -2.33 -1.03 -6.72
CA ASP A 92 -2.54 -2.17 -5.83
C ASP A 92 -1.29 -2.47 -5.00
N ILE A 93 -1.39 -3.45 -4.11
CA ILE A 93 -0.24 -4.16 -3.56
C ILE A 93 -0.16 -5.53 -4.24
N LYS A 94 1.01 -5.86 -4.77
CA LYS A 94 1.29 -7.13 -5.45
C LYS A 94 2.21 -7.97 -4.59
N LEU A 95 1.77 -9.17 -4.21
CA LEU A 95 2.58 -10.12 -3.44
C LEU A 95 3.17 -11.19 -4.36
N ASN A 96 4.33 -11.72 -3.95
CA ASN A 96 5.26 -12.50 -4.78
C ASN A 96 5.61 -11.80 -6.10
N ALA A 97 5.85 -10.49 -5.98
CA ALA A 97 6.16 -9.59 -7.08
C ALA A 97 7.66 -9.30 -7.15
N GLY A 98 8.21 -9.09 -8.34
CA GLY A 98 9.54 -8.51 -8.52
C GLY A 98 9.53 -6.99 -8.36
N THR A 99 10.71 -6.38 -8.51
CA THR A 99 10.93 -4.92 -8.37
C THR A 99 10.16 -4.04 -9.36
N THR A 100 9.65 -4.62 -10.44
CA THR A 100 8.84 -3.94 -11.47
C THR A 100 7.35 -4.28 -11.36
N GLY A 101 6.94 -5.05 -10.34
CA GLY A 101 5.59 -5.57 -10.21
C GLY A 101 5.30 -6.81 -11.07
N ALA A 102 6.33 -7.43 -11.67
CA ALA A 102 6.20 -8.69 -12.41
C ALA A 102 6.01 -9.89 -11.46
N THR A 103 5.34 -10.95 -11.90
CA THR A 103 5.08 -12.15 -11.07
C THR A 103 6.32 -13.03 -10.93
N GLY A 104 6.29 -13.93 -9.94
CA GLY A 104 7.24 -15.04 -9.85
C GLY A 104 8.47 -14.75 -8.99
N THR A 105 8.45 -13.71 -8.17
CA THR A 105 9.50 -13.45 -7.16
C THR A 105 8.94 -13.72 -5.78
N THR A 106 9.31 -14.85 -5.17
CA THR A 106 8.86 -15.24 -3.82
C THR A 106 9.20 -14.16 -2.78
N GLY A 107 8.27 -13.88 -1.87
CA GLY A 107 8.48 -12.93 -0.77
C GLY A 107 8.45 -11.45 -1.17
N GLY A 108 8.47 -11.13 -2.47
CA GLY A 108 8.45 -9.75 -2.92
C GLY A 108 7.08 -9.09 -2.75
N ILE A 109 7.08 -7.89 -2.18
CA ILE A 109 5.90 -7.05 -1.95
C ILE A 109 6.13 -5.74 -2.71
N PHE A 110 5.27 -5.49 -3.70
CA PHE A 110 5.34 -4.31 -4.54
C PHE A 110 4.07 -3.48 -4.37
N VAL A 111 4.21 -2.28 -3.80
CA VAL A 111 3.11 -1.33 -3.60
C VAL A 111 3.19 -0.27 -4.69
N GLU A 112 2.10 -0.04 -5.41
CA GLU A 112 2.03 1.07 -6.35
C GLU A 112 0.69 1.79 -6.36
N PHE A 113 0.74 3.09 -6.65
CA PHE A 113 -0.44 3.85 -7.05
C PHE A 113 -0.05 4.93 -8.04
N ASP A 114 -0.98 5.25 -8.92
CA ASP A 114 -0.74 6.15 -10.03
C ASP A 114 -0.73 7.63 -9.59
N ALA A 115 -0.24 8.49 -10.50
CA ALA A 115 -0.16 9.92 -10.29
C ALA A 115 -1.54 10.57 -10.03
N VAL A 116 -2.63 10.07 -10.64
CA VAL A 116 -3.97 10.63 -10.44
C VAL A 116 -4.47 10.33 -9.03
N SER A 117 -4.37 9.09 -8.57
CA SER A 117 -4.72 8.72 -7.19
C SER A 117 -3.86 9.49 -6.18
N SER A 118 -2.56 9.63 -6.46
CA SER A 118 -1.63 10.41 -5.65
C SER A 118 -2.09 11.86 -5.47
N SER A 119 -2.58 12.50 -6.54
CA SER A 119 -2.99 13.91 -6.51
C SER A 119 -4.18 14.18 -5.58
N SER A 120 -4.96 13.15 -5.26
CA SER A 120 -6.10 13.25 -4.33
C SER A 120 -5.70 13.11 -2.86
N ILE A 121 -4.44 12.77 -2.57
CA ILE A 121 -3.95 12.65 -1.20
C ILE A 121 -3.60 14.06 -0.69
N PRO A 122 -4.10 14.47 0.49
CA PRO A 122 -3.74 15.76 1.09
C PRO A 122 -2.24 15.85 1.37
N ALA A 123 -1.64 17.01 1.10
CA ALA A 123 -0.28 17.29 1.54
C ALA A 123 -0.19 17.41 3.07
N GLY A 124 1.02 17.18 3.57
CA GLY A 124 1.36 17.25 4.97
C GLY A 124 1.87 15.94 5.54
N ARG A 125 2.01 15.92 6.86
CA ARG A 125 2.54 14.79 7.63
C ARG A 125 1.39 13.89 8.05
N MET A 126 1.46 12.63 7.64
CA MET A 126 0.50 11.59 7.98
C MET A 126 1.24 10.38 8.53
N PHE A 127 0.48 9.41 9.01
CA PHE A 127 0.99 8.13 9.49
C PHE A 127 0.54 7.04 8.55
N TYR A 128 1.36 6.02 8.38
CA TYR A 128 1.00 4.85 7.62
C TYR A 128 1.43 3.56 8.31
N ASP A 129 0.75 2.49 7.94
CA ASP A 129 1.15 1.12 8.19
C ASP A 129 1.00 0.28 6.91
N LEU A 130 1.83 -0.75 6.79
CA LEU A 130 1.69 -1.83 5.82
C LEU A 130 1.62 -3.14 6.58
N GLU A 131 0.56 -3.89 6.33
CA GLU A 131 0.25 -5.13 7.05
C GLU A 131 0.02 -6.27 6.06
N LEU A 132 0.49 -7.46 6.42
CA LEU A 132 0.10 -8.74 5.82
C LEU A 132 -0.97 -9.40 6.69
N VAL A 133 -1.88 -10.11 6.05
CA VAL A 133 -2.99 -10.81 6.69
C VAL A 133 -3.05 -12.24 6.16
N GLU A 134 -3.00 -13.22 7.07
CA GLU A 134 -3.18 -14.64 6.80
C GLU A 134 -4.27 -15.19 7.75
N GLY A 135 -5.47 -15.43 7.21
CA GLY A 135 -6.63 -15.74 8.05
C GLY A 135 -6.96 -14.60 9.02
N GLU A 136 -6.91 -14.89 10.33
CA GLU A 136 -7.11 -13.91 11.41
C GLU A 136 -5.80 -13.25 11.86
N GLU A 137 -4.65 -13.75 11.42
CA GLU A 137 -3.35 -13.21 11.80
C GLU A 137 -3.04 -11.96 10.99
N VAL A 138 -2.76 -10.86 11.68
CA VAL A 138 -2.34 -9.59 11.08
C VAL A 138 -0.92 -9.29 11.53
N THR A 139 0.00 -9.25 10.57
CA THR A 139 1.40 -8.89 10.80
C THR A 139 1.67 -7.51 10.22
N ARG A 140 1.97 -6.54 11.08
CA ARG A 140 2.47 -5.23 10.64
C ARG A 140 3.94 -5.33 10.28
N LEU A 141 4.24 -5.02 9.02
CA LEU A 141 5.59 -5.09 8.47
C LEU A 141 6.36 -3.80 8.71
N ILE A 142 5.82 -2.70 8.21
CA ILE A 142 6.41 -1.37 8.32
C ILE A 142 5.35 -0.37 8.76
N GLU A 143 5.78 0.60 9.55
CA GLU A 143 5.00 1.76 9.92
C GLU A 143 5.88 2.99 9.99
N GLY A 144 5.26 4.17 10.00
CA GLY A 144 6.00 5.41 10.16
C GLY A 144 5.26 6.59 9.60
N ARG A 145 6.03 7.63 9.24
CA ARG A 145 5.47 8.85 8.68
C ARG A 145 5.36 8.75 7.17
N PHE A 146 4.22 9.17 6.64
CA PHE A 146 4.00 9.41 5.24
C PHE A 146 3.88 10.91 5.02
N GLU A 147 4.95 11.53 4.52
CA GLU A 147 4.98 12.96 4.20
C GLU A 147 4.65 13.17 2.72
N VAL A 148 3.53 13.83 2.45
CA VAL A 148 3.15 14.25 1.11
C VAL A 148 3.56 15.70 0.93
N ARG A 149 4.45 15.98 -0.02
CA ARG A 149 4.79 17.33 -0.43
C ARG A 149 3.84 17.80 -1.52
N GLU A 150 3.40 19.05 -1.45
CA GLU A 150 2.75 19.67 -2.61
C GLU A 150 3.75 19.75 -3.75
N ASN A 151 3.27 19.55 -4.97
CA ASN A 151 4.09 19.82 -6.13
C ASN A 151 4.32 21.34 -6.20
N ILE A 152 5.57 21.79 -6.14
CA ILE A 152 5.93 23.21 -6.27
C ILE A 152 5.93 23.54 -7.76
N THR A 153 4.72 23.55 -8.36
CA THR A 153 4.36 24.00 -9.72
C THR A 153 5.06 23.35 -10.92
N ARG A 154 4.26 23.03 -11.94
CA ARG A 154 4.66 23.13 -13.33
C ARG A 154 3.95 24.34 -13.94
#